data_AF-A0A8S9MBZ1-F1
#
_entry.id   AF-A0A8S9MBZ1-F1
#
_cell.length_a   1.000
_cell.length_b   1.000
_cell.length_c   1.000
_cell.angle_alpha   90.00
_cell.angle_beta   90.00
_cell.angle_gamma   90.00
#
_symmetry.space_group_name_H-M   'P 1'
#
loop_
_entity.id
_entity.type
_entity.pdbx_description
1 polymer ?
#
loop_
_entity_poly.entity_id
_entity_poly.type
_entity_poly.pdbx_seq_one_letter_code
_entity_poly.pdbx_strand_id
1 'polypeptide(L)'
;MPAALYNSMDKYLQGLFVLANDPVAEVRKLVCAAFVQLTEVLPSSIEPHLRNVMEYMLQVNKDPDEEVALEACEFWSAYCDAQLPPDNLKELLPRLIPVLLSNMAYADDDESLLDAEVVFC
;
A
#
# COMPACT_ATOMS: atom_id res chain seq x y z
N MET A 1 -9.68 -8.76 17.29
CA MET A 1 -8.33 -8.41 17.79
C MET A 1 -8.23 -8.63 19.29
N PRO A 2 -7.05 -9.01 19.83
CA PRO A 2 -6.81 -9.07 21.28
C PRO A 2 -6.85 -7.68 21.94
N ALA A 3 -7.43 -7.58 23.15
CA ALA A 3 -7.60 -6.29 23.85
C ALA A 3 -6.29 -5.55 24.15
N ALA A 4 -5.19 -6.28 24.39
CA ALA A 4 -3.88 -5.69 24.65
C ALA A 4 -3.33 -4.92 23.45
N LEU A 5 -3.58 -5.41 22.23
CA LEU A 5 -3.18 -4.73 20.98
C LEU A 5 -4.00 -3.47 20.78
N TYR A 6 -5.32 -3.54 21.00
CA TYR A 6 -6.20 -2.38 20.90
C TYR A 6 -5.79 -1.25 21.86
N ASN A 7 -5.47 -1.60 23.11
CA ASN A 7 -5.00 -0.64 24.12
C ASN A 7 -3.61 -0.04 23.82
N SER A 8 -2.86 -0.65 22.92
CA SER A 8 -1.51 -0.21 22.53
C SER A 8 -1.44 0.24 21.07
N MET A 9 -2.59 0.49 20.43
CA MET A 9 -2.67 0.79 19.00
C MET A 9 -1.85 2.01 18.62
N ASP A 10 -1.91 3.10 19.39
CA ASP A 10 -1.14 4.31 19.11
C ASP A 10 0.37 4.04 19.10
N LYS A 11 0.86 3.18 20.00
CA LYS A 11 2.28 2.79 20.06
C LYS A 11 2.67 1.92 18.87
N TYR A 12 1.75 1.05 18.43
CA TYR A 12 1.97 0.22 17.25
C TYR A 12 2.07 1.09 15.99
N LEU A 13 1.11 1.99 15.76
CA LEU A 13 1.13 2.95 14.65
C LEU A 13 2.39 3.82 14.67
N GLN A 14 2.78 4.32 15.86
CA GLN A 14 4.02 5.08 16.01
C GLN A 14 5.24 4.25 15.62
N GLY A 15 5.30 2.97 16.02
CA GLY A 15 6.37 2.05 15.64
C GLY A 15 6.44 1.84 14.12
N LEU A 16 5.30 1.68 13.45
CA LEU A 16 5.24 1.58 11.99
C LEU A 16 5.80 2.83 11.31
N PHE A 17 5.42 4.03 11.78
CA PHE A 17 5.96 5.28 11.23
C PHE A 17 7.46 5.46 11.46
N VAL A 18 8.02 4.94 12.55
CA VAL A 18 9.48 4.93 12.76
C VAL A 18 10.19 4.04 11.73
N LEU A 19 9.58 2.92 11.34
CA LEU A 19 10.12 1.95 10.39
C LEU A 19 9.78 2.25 8.92
N ALA A 20 8.93 3.25 8.66
CA ALA A 20 8.43 3.62 7.33
C ALA A 20 9.54 3.88 6.28
N ASN A 21 10.70 4.38 6.71
CA ASN A 21 11.84 4.66 5.83
C ASN A 21 13.04 3.77 6.14
N ASP A 22 12.81 2.56 6.66
CA ASP A 22 13.89 1.61 6.96
C ASP A 22 14.70 1.29 5.68
N PRO A 23 16.03 1.22 5.76
CA PRO A 23 16.87 0.89 4.60
C PRO A 23 16.56 -0.49 4.01
N VAL A 24 16.04 -1.44 4.80
CA VAL A 24 15.72 -2.79 4.36
C VAL A 24 14.34 -2.81 3.69
N ALA A 25 14.30 -3.20 2.41
CA ALA A 25 13.06 -3.27 1.63
C ALA A 25 12.00 -4.18 2.29
N GLU A 26 12.40 -5.34 2.79
CA GLU A 26 11.50 -6.28 3.49
C GLU A 26 10.80 -5.61 4.69
N VAL A 27 11.49 -4.73 5.43
CA VAL A 27 10.88 -4.01 6.55
C VAL A 27 9.83 -3.03 6.03
N ARG A 28 10.13 -2.27 4.97
CA ARG A 28 9.17 -1.35 4.34
C ARG A 28 7.95 -2.08 3.79
N LYS A 29 8.14 -3.23 3.15
CA LYS A 29 7.05 -4.11 2.69
C LYS A 29 6.15 -4.52 3.86
N LEU A 30 6.71 -5.01 4.97
CA LEU A 30 5.94 -5.38 6.15
C LEU A 30 5.21 -4.19 6.80
N VAL A 31 5.76 -2.98 6.71
CA VAL A 31 5.08 -1.76 7.15
C VAL A 31 3.88 -1.45 6.23
N CYS A 32 4.03 -1.58 4.92
CA CYS A 32 2.92 -1.43 3.97
C CYS A 32 1.82 -2.46 4.28
N ALA A 33 2.18 -3.74 4.37
CA ALA A 33 1.25 -4.84 4.69
C ALA A 33 0.48 -4.59 5.99
N ALA A 34 1.17 -4.08 7.02
CA ALA A 34 0.53 -3.74 8.30
C ALA A 34 -0.55 -2.66 8.13
N PHE A 35 -0.28 -1.61 7.36
CA PHE A 35 -1.26 -0.55 7.09
C PHE A 35 -2.41 -1.03 6.20
N VAL A 36 -2.16 -1.91 5.23
CA VAL A 36 -3.21 -2.56 4.43
C VAL A 36 -4.15 -3.33 5.35
N GLN A 37 -3.62 -4.27 6.15
CA GLN A 37 -4.41 -5.08 7.09
C GLN A 37 -5.17 -4.25 8.12
N LEU A 38 -4.56 -3.17 8.64
CA LEU A 38 -5.24 -2.26 9.56
C LEU A 38 -6.42 -1.55 8.90
N THR A 39 -6.27 -1.15 7.63
CA THR A 39 -7.32 -0.50 6.85
C THR A 39 -8.49 -1.45 6.60
N GLU A 40 -8.19 -2.71 6.27
CA GLU A 40 -9.22 -3.74 6.02
C GLU A 40 -9.97 -4.16 7.29
N VAL A 41 -9.24 -4.42 8.38
CA VAL A 41 -9.80 -5.08 9.56
C VAL A 41 -10.26 -4.09 10.63
N LEU A 42 -9.63 -2.91 10.70
CA LEU A 42 -9.90 -1.92 11.75
C LEU A 42 -9.75 -0.46 11.26
N PRO A 43 -10.57 -0.03 10.29
CA PRO A 43 -10.47 1.31 9.70
C PRO A 43 -10.67 2.44 10.74
N SER A 44 -11.46 2.22 11.79
CA SER A 44 -11.66 3.20 12.86
C SER A 44 -10.37 3.55 13.63
N SER A 45 -9.39 2.65 13.66
CA SER A 45 -8.10 2.90 14.32
C SER A 45 -7.15 3.74 13.49
N ILE A 46 -7.25 3.67 12.16
CA ILE A 46 -6.37 4.39 11.25
C ILE A 46 -6.92 5.78 10.89
N GLU A 47 -8.23 5.98 11.00
CA GLU A 47 -8.93 7.22 10.65
C GLU A 47 -8.26 8.51 11.19
N PRO A 48 -7.79 8.59 12.45
CA PRO A 48 -7.12 9.80 12.97
C PRO A 48 -5.77 10.10 12.28
N HIS A 49 -5.12 9.09 11.71
CA HIS A 49 -3.81 9.17 11.08
C HIS A 49 -3.87 8.96 9.56
N LEU A 50 -5.08 8.80 9.01
CA LEU A 50 -5.31 8.35 7.64
C LEU A 50 -4.62 9.22 6.61
N ARG A 51 -4.66 10.55 6.78
CA ARG A 51 -3.97 11.48 5.86
C ARG A 51 -2.47 11.23 5.79
N ASN A 52 -1.82 10.97 6.93
CA ASN A 52 -0.38 10.68 6.96
C ASN A 52 -0.06 9.33 6.34
N VAL A 53 -0.91 8.31 6.58
CA VAL A 53 -0.77 6.99 5.97
C VAL A 53 -0.94 7.09 4.45
N MET A 54 -1.93 7.83 3.96
CA MET A 54 -2.16 8.00 2.52
C MET A 54 -0.99 8.72 1.83
N GLU A 55 -0.44 9.78 2.44
CA GLU A 55 0.74 10.45 1.90
C GLU A 55 1.97 9.53 1.89
N TYR A 56 2.16 8.74 2.94
CA TYR A 56 3.20 7.71 3.00
C TYR A 56 3.03 6.67 1.90
N MET A 57 1.83 6.08 1.77
CA MET A 57 1.54 5.08 0.74
C MET A 57 1.78 5.63 -0.67
N LEU A 58 1.37 6.88 -0.94
CA LEU A 58 1.61 7.51 -2.23
C LEU A 58 3.10 7.70 -2.53
N GLN A 59 3.93 7.95 -1.51
CA GLN A 59 5.38 8.00 -1.65
C GLN A 59 5.96 6.60 -1.93
N VAL A 60 5.53 5.59 -1.18
CA VAL A 60 6.07 4.22 -1.28
C VAL A 60 5.60 3.48 -2.53
N ASN A 61 4.50 3.90 -3.15
CA ASN A 61 4.13 3.40 -4.49
C ASN A 61 5.18 3.73 -5.58
N LYS A 62 6.19 4.55 -5.27
CA LYS A 62 7.36 4.87 -6.12
C LYS A 62 8.66 4.29 -5.56
N ASP A 63 8.58 3.33 -4.64
CA ASP A 63 9.76 2.67 -4.09
C ASP A 63 10.55 1.98 -5.22
N PRO A 64 11.89 2.02 -5.20
CA PRO A 64 12.71 1.31 -6.18
C PRO A 64 12.57 -0.21 -6.11
N ASP A 65 12.09 -0.74 -4.98
CA ASP A 65 11.78 -2.16 -4.83
C ASP A 65 10.33 -2.43 -5.25
N GLU A 66 10.15 -3.24 -6.30
CA GLU A 66 8.84 -3.51 -6.90
C GLU A 66 7.90 -4.25 -5.94
N GLU A 67 8.40 -5.12 -5.06
CA GLU A 67 7.56 -5.81 -4.07
C GLU A 67 7.01 -4.80 -3.05
N VAL A 68 7.83 -3.84 -2.63
CA VAL A 68 7.41 -2.77 -1.72
C VAL A 68 6.37 -1.87 -2.39
N ALA A 69 6.59 -1.50 -3.65
CA ALA A 69 5.65 -0.68 -4.42
C ALA A 69 4.33 -1.42 -4.65
N LEU A 70 4.38 -2.73 -4.94
CA LEU A 70 3.19 -3.57 -5.12
C LEU A 70 2.36 -3.68 -3.83
N GLU A 71 2.99 -3.92 -2.69
CA GLU A 71 2.30 -3.96 -1.40
C GLU A 71 1.64 -2.60 -1.07
N ALA A 72 2.28 -1.49 -1.42
CA ALA A 72 1.70 -0.15 -1.28
C ALA A 72 0.54 0.10 -2.25
N CYS A 73 0.45 -0.61 -3.39
CA CYS A 73 -0.70 -0.54 -4.29
C CYS A 73 -1.95 -1.16 -3.65
N GLU A 74 -1.79 -2.26 -2.89
CA GLU A 74 -2.91 -2.97 -2.27
C GLU A 74 -3.71 -2.09 -1.30
N PHE A 75 -3.04 -1.12 -0.67
CA PHE A 75 -3.67 -0.15 0.23
C PHE A 75 -4.84 0.60 -0.43
N TRP A 76 -4.75 0.95 -1.72
CA TRP A 76 -5.80 1.71 -2.38
C TRP A 76 -7.06 0.88 -2.62
N SER A 77 -6.91 -0.41 -2.88
CA SER A 77 -8.02 -1.37 -2.93
C SER A 77 -8.65 -1.53 -1.56
N ALA A 78 -7.85 -1.78 -0.52
CA ALA A 78 -8.31 -1.88 0.86
C ALA A 78 -9.05 -0.63 1.34
N TYR A 79 -8.55 0.56 0.98
CA TYR A 79 -9.19 1.83 1.30
C TYR A 79 -10.60 1.93 0.68
N CYS A 80 -10.75 1.53 -0.58
CA CYS A 80 -12.03 1.59 -1.28
C CYS A 80 -13.05 0.61 -0.68
N ASP A 81 -12.59 -0.58 -0.25
CA ASP A 81 -13.45 -1.59 0.37
C ASP A 81 -13.86 -1.22 1.81
N ALA A 82 -12.99 -0.51 2.54
CA ALA A 82 -13.21 -0.10 3.94
C ALA A 82 -14.27 1.00 4.13
N GLN A 83 -14.88 1.53 3.05
CA GLN A 83 -15.89 2.60 3.09
C GLN A 83 -15.42 3.87 3.84
N LEU A 84 -14.11 4.17 3.76
CA LEU A 84 -13.52 5.38 4.33
C LEU A 84 -13.99 6.66 3.61
N PRO A 85 -13.86 7.85 4.22
CA PRO A 85 -14.37 9.10 3.65
C PRO A 85 -13.80 9.41 2.26
N PRO A 86 -14.60 9.41 1.19
CA PRO A 86 -14.10 9.47 -0.19
C PRO A 86 -13.42 10.81 -0.54
N ASP A 87 -13.71 11.87 0.20
CA ASP A 87 -13.12 13.19 0.00
C ASP A 87 -11.60 13.19 0.19
N ASN A 88 -11.08 12.37 1.11
CA ASN A 88 -9.64 12.25 1.34
C ASN A 88 -8.92 11.67 0.12
N LEU A 89 -9.52 10.65 -0.52
CA LEU A 89 -8.97 10.06 -1.74
C LEU A 89 -9.07 11.02 -2.91
N LYS A 90 -10.18 11.76 -3.02
CA LYS A 90 -10.43 12.72 -4.10
C LYS A 90 -9.35 13.81 -4.20
N GLU A 91 -8.84 14.30 -3.08
CA GLU A 91 -7.72 15.26 -3.06
C GLU A 91 -6.41 14.67 -3.62
N LEU A 92 -6.21 13.36 -3.46
CA LEU A 92 -4.99 12.66 -3.84
C LEU A 92 -5.03 12.06 -5.25
N LEU A 93 -6.22 11.84 -5.82
CA LEU A 93 -6.41 11.26 -7.16
C LEU A 93 -5.50 11.86 -8.26
N PRO A 94 -5.32 13.20 -8.37
CA PRO A 94 -4.47 13.77 -9.42
C PRO A 94 -3.00 13.31 -9.33
N ARG A 95 -2.53 12.98 -8.12
CA ARG A 95 -1.18 12.46 -7.88
C ARG A 95 -1.13 10.94 -7.92
N LEU A 96 -2.19 10.27 -7.48
CA LEU A 96 -2.27 8.82 -7.39
C LEU A 96 -2.47 8.15 -8.76
N ILE A 97 -3.38 8.68 -9.60
CA ILE A 97 -3.70 8.08 -10.91
C ILE A 97 -2.46 7.87 -11.78
N PRO A 98 -1.55 8.86 -11.96
CA PRO A 98 -0.34 8.64 -12.75
C PRO A 98 0.58 7.55 -12.20
N VAL A 99 0.62 7.37 -10.88
CA VAL A 99 1.44 6.36 -10.21
C VAL A 99 0.86 4.96 -10.42
N LEU A 100 -0.46 4.81 -10.27
CA LEU A 100 -1.11 3.53 -10.55
C LEU A 100 -0.94 3.13 -12.02
N LEU A 101 -1.07 4.09 -12.94
CA LEU A 101 -0.88 3.82 -14.37
C LEU A 101 0.57 3.44 -14.72
N SER A 102 1.58 4.00 -14.04
CA SER A 102 2.97 3.57 -14.26
C SER A 102 3.24 2.16 -13.77
N ASN A 103 2.56 1.75 -12.69
CA ASN A 103 2.71 0.41 -12.10
C ASN A 103 1.93 -0.68 -12.87
N MET A 104 1.16 -0.30 -13.91
CA MET A 104 0.43 -1.22 -14.79
C MET A 104 1.16 -1.53 -16.10
N ALA A 105 2.34 -0.95 -16.33
CA ALA A 105 3.16 -1.31 -17.48
C ALA A 105 3.67 -2.74 -17.32
N TYR A 106 3.50 -3.58 -18.35
CA TYR A 106 4.09 -4.91 -18.37
C TYR A 106 5.61 -4.81 -18.27
N ALA A 107 6.20 -5.75 -17.54
CA ALA A 107 7.66 -5.85 -17.50
C ALA A 107 8.19 -6.37 -18.85
N ASP A 108 9.40 -5.96 -19.23
CA ASP A 108 9.98 -6.30 -20.54
C ASP A 108 10.13 -7.83 -20.75
N ASP A 109 10.13 -8.62 -19.67
CA ASP A 109 10.17 -10.08 -19.68
C ASP A 109 8.80 -10.76 -19.84
N ASP A 110 7.69 -10.06 -19.56
CA ASP A 110 6.33 -10.56 -19.79
C ASP A 110 6.03 -10.74 -21.29
N GLU A 111 6.66 -9.96 -22.18
CA GLU A 111 6.49 -10.14 -23.64
C GLU A 111 7.03 -11.50 -24.12
N SER A 112 8.04 -12.06 -23.45
CA SER A 112 8.63 -13.36 -23.82
C SER A 112 7.71 -14.56 -23.53
N LEU A 113 6.73 -14.40 -22.64
CA LEU A 113 5.72 -15.41 -22.34
C LEU A 113 4.65 -15.50 -23.44
N LEU A 114 4.36 -14.40 -24.14
CA LEU A 114 3.38 -14.37 -25.23
C LEU A 114 3.86 -15.15 -26.46
N ASP A 115 5.17 -15.14 -26.76
CA ASP A 115 5.74 -15.90 -27.87
C ASP A 115 5.83 -17.41 -27.56
N ALA A 116 5.89 -17.82 -26.28
CA ALA A 116 5.98 -19.22 -25.88
C ALA A 116 4.63 -19.96 -25.95
N GLU A 117 3.49 -19.28 -25.79
CA GLU A 117 2.15 -19.90 -25.92
C GLU A 117 1.75 -20.16 -27.38
N VAL A 118 2.30 -19.42 -28.34
CA VAL A 118 2.00 -19.63 -29.78
C VAL A 118 2.68 -20.88 -30.35
N VAL A 119 3.71 -21.41 -29.67
CA VAL A 119 4.46 -22.60 -30.12
C VAL A 119 3.79 -23.93 -29.72
N PHE A 120 2.72 -23.91 -28.91
CA PHE A 120 1.98 -25.11 -28.48
C PHE A 120 0.59 -25.30 -29.13
N CYS A 121 0.24 -24.53 -30.18
CA CYS A 121 -0.96 -24.78 -31.01
C CYS A 121 -0.65 -25.59 -32.27
#